data_AF-I7AGW3-F1
#
_entry.id   AF-I7AGW3-F1
#
_cell.length_a   1.000
_cell.length_b   1.000
_cell.length_c   1.000
_cell.angle_alpha   90.00
_cell.angle_beta   90.00
_cell.angle_gamma   90.00
#
_symmetry.space_group_name_H-M   'P 1'
#
loop_
_entity.id
_entity.type
_entity.pdbx_description
1 polymer ?
#
loop_
_entity_poly.entity_id
_entity_poly.type
_entity_poly.pdbx_seq_one_letter_code
_entity_poly.pdbx_strand_id
1 'polypeptide(L)'
;MDLWVRNFLKIKQDHTDPSDYEKFFTCFIDYLARCPSSHCEVSKILVKALDTFKNVHLISIAYRLLYCVDVELQIPESTLKKHFRSPYLREYMFPLLPRISPGLFDSTLLKLLRNPHYECKNFFNLMKSKRDWVVEFLGLKRGHLARKQMMLMVHTSIFHNMGYFITFFGHRDRSLSFLAFEAFKLFVEGLVRERRGNGSEGEAVPILLHKEATFSIWWNYENAWISPEARIRVESPTNFLIHFMDFISEKEKLQRHISTNDKNGVEAILKKYIDLGIPLSIPDSRWTSEASRCPETPKRECVEDICFEYLFNGKTYKEIMDCIEI
;
A
#
# COMPACT_ATOMS: atom_id res chain seq x y z
N MET A 1 -15.02 29.96 -3.78
CA MET A 1 -14.12 29.02 -4.51
C MET A 1 -14.13 29.21 -6.02
N ASP A 2 -15.28 29.42 -6.69
CA ASP A 2 -15.35 29.56 -8.16
C ASP A 2 -14.35 30.56 -8.76
N LEU A 3 -14.20 31.73 -8.11
CA LEU A 3 -13.22 32.75 -8.52
C LEU A 3 -11.79 32.19 -8.55
N TRP A 4 -11.38 31.48 -7.50
CA TRP A 4 -10.03 30.94 -7.38
C TRP A 4 -9.78 29.78 -8.34
N VAL A 5 -10.78 28.93 -8.54
CA VAL A 5 -10.74 27.83 -9.51
C VAL A 5 -10.53 28.36 -10.93
N ARG A 6 -11.30 29.39 -11.32
CA ARG A 6 -11.16 30.04 -12.64
C ARG A 6 -9.83 30.75 -12.82
N ASN A 7 -9.24 31.22 -11.71
CA ASN A 7 -7.94 31.86 -11.70
C ASN A 7 -6.78 30.90 -11.43
N PHE A 8 -6.97 29.58 -11.38
CA PHE A 8 -5.93 28.61 -11.01
C PHE A 8 -4.61 28.82 -11.77
N LEU A 9 -4.68 29.10 -13.08
CA LEU A 9 -3.51 29.37 -13.93
C LEU A 9 -2.70 30.62 -13.54
N LYS A 10 -3.27 31.50 -12.71
CA LYS A 10 -2.64 32.73 -12.22
C LYS A 10 -2.00 32.56 -10.84
N ILE A 11 -2.01 31.37 -10.25
CA ILE A 11 -1.29 31.11 -9.00
C ILE A 11 0.19 31.47 -9.20
N LYS A 12 0.71 32.26 -8.26
CA LYS A 12 2.13 32.60 -8.15
C LYS A 12 2.92 31.31 -7.97
N GLN A 13 3.87 31.04 -8.87
CA GLN A 13 4.59 29.76 -8.92
C GLN A 13 5.86 29.74 -8.05
N ASP A 14 6.29 30.90 -7.58
CA ASP A 14 7.42 31.17 -6.68
C ASP A 14 6.90 31.60 -5.28
N HIS A 15 5.79 31.02 -4.84
CA HIS A 15 5.27 31.29 -3.49
C HIS A 15 6.21 30.72 -2.43
N THR A 16 6.45 31.48 -1.36
CA THR A 16 7.46 31.16 -0.34
C THR A 16 7.12 29.91 0.45
N ASP A 17 5.82 29.66 0.69
CA ASP A 17 5.34 28.53 1.48
C ASP A 17 4.52 27.55 0.61
N PRO A 18 5.11 26.44 0.14
CA PRO A 18 4.40 25.43 -0.65
C PRO A 18 3.21 24.78 0.08
N SER A 19 3.12 24.85 1.41
CA SER A 19 2.00 24.28 2.18
C SER A 19 0.68 24.99 1.88
N ASP A 20 0.72 26.27 1.47
CA ASP A 20 -0.48 27.00 1.07
C ASP A 20 -1.08 26.45 -0.23
N TYR A 21 -0.26 25.87 -1.12
CA TYR A 21 -0.79 25.16 -2.28
C TYR A 21 -1.56 23.90 -1.88
N GLU A 22 -1.13 23.19 -0.83
CA GLU A 22 -1.84 22.02 -0.30
C GLU A 22 -3.14 22.41 0.42
N LYS A 23 -3.14 23.53 1.14
CA LYS A 23 -4.37 24.12 1.70
C LYS A 23 -5.37 24.45 0.60
N PHE A 24 -4.91 25.14 -0.46
CA PHE A 24 -5.72 25.43 -1.63
C PHE A 24 -6.24 24.16 -2.32
N PHE A 25 -5.38 23.15 -2.51
CA PHE A 25 -5.76 21.86 -3.07
C PHE A 25 -6.89 21.18 -2.28
N THR A 26 -6.81 21.20 -0.95
CA THR A 26 -7.83 20.60 -0.07
C THR A 26 -9.20 21.27 -0.28
N CYS A 27 -9.25 22.59 -0.28
CA CYS A 27 -10.48 23.33 -0.56
C CYS A 27 -11.00 23.10 -2.00
N PHE A 28 -10.10 22.91 -2.96
CA PHE A 28 -10.48 22.66 -4.35
C PHE A 28 -11.06 21.24 -4.53
N ILE A 29 -10.53 20.22 -3.86
CA ILE A 29 -11.18 18.90 -3.85
C ILE A 29 -12.62 19.01 -3.34
N ASP A 30 -12.82 19.69 -2.21
CA ASP A 30 -14.15 19.83 -1.62
C ASP A 30 -15.13 20.57 -2.52
N TYR A 31 -14.64 21.57 -3.25
CA TYR A 31 -15.40 22.23 -4.30
C TYR A 31 -15.80 21.26 -5.41
N LEU A 32 -14.87 20.48 -5.95
CA LEU A 32 -15.15 19.50 -7.02
C LEU A 32 -16.21 18.48 -6.56
N ALA A 33 -16.08 17.96 -5.34
CA ALA A 33 -17.04 17.01 -4.79
C ALA A 33 -18.47 17.58 -4.66
N ARG A 34 -18.59 18.88 -4.35
CA ARG A 34 -19.90 19.57 -4.21
C ARG A 34 -20.48 20.08 -5.53
N CYS A 35 -19.64 20.26 -6.54
CA CYS A 35 -20.03 20.87 -7.81
C CYS A 35 -19.69 19.99 -9.04
N PRO A 36 -20.27 18.79 -9.20
CA PRO A 36 -19.96 17.91 -10.35
C PRO A 36 -20.22 18.55 -11.71
N SER A 37 -21.19 19.48 -11.80
CA SER A 37 -21.50 20.22 -13.02
C SER A 37 -20.35 21.09 -13.54
N SER A 38 -19.38 21.46 -12.68
CA SER A 38 -18.22 22.27 -13.07
C SER A 38 -17.06 21.43 -13.64
N HIS A 39 -17.09 20.10 -13.50
CA HIS A 39 -15.98 19.22 -13.87
C HIS A 39 -15.50 19.41 -15.31
N CYS A 40 -16.41 19.63 -16.27
CA CYS A 40 -16.06 19.85 -17.67
C CYS A 40 -15.26 21.16 -17.86
N GLU A 41 -15.70 22.27 -17.23
CA GLU A 41 -14.97 23.55 -17.30
C GLU A 41 -13.63 23.45 -16.57
N VAL A 42 -13.63 22.89 -15.36
CA VAL A 42 -12.45 22.78 -14.52
C VAL A 42 -11.39 21.88 -15.15
N SER A 43 -11.77 20.75 -15.74
CA SER A 43 -10.82 19.85 -16.40
C SER A 43 -10.01 20.57 -17.49
N LYS A 44 -10.62 21.46 -18.27
CA LYS A 44 -9.93 22.27 -19.30
C LYS A 44 -8.87 23.19 -18.68
N ILE A 45 -9.20 23.80 -17.54
CA ILE A 45 -8.27 24.67 -16.80
C ILE A 45 -7.09 23.83 -16.27
N LEU A 46 -7.38 22.68 -15.66
CA LEU A 46 -6.37 21.79 -15.08
C LEU A 46 -5.46 21.17 -16.15
N VAL A 47 -6.00 20.75 -17.29
CA VAL A 47 -5.20 20.26 -18.43
C VAL A 47 -4.28 21.37 -18.93
N LYS A 48 -4.79 22.59 -19.12
CA LYS A 48 -3.96 23.75 -19.52
C LYS A 48 -2.89 24.07 -18.47
N ALA A 49 -3.16 23.83 -17.19
CA ALA A 49 -2.20 24.05 -16.12
C ALA A 49 -0.98 23.15 -16.22
N LEU A 50 -1.15 21.92 -16.72
CA LEU A 50 -0.03 20.99 -16.94
C LEU A 50 1.03 21.57 -17.89
N ASP A 51 0.61 22.31 -18.93
CA ASP A 51 1.55 22.93 -19.87
C ASP A 51 2.04 24.31 -19.42
N THR A 52 1.23 25.02 -18.63
CA THR A 52 1.50 26.40 -18.20
C THR A 52 2.46 26.47 -17.02
N PHE A 53 2.30 25.55 -16.05
CA PHE A 53 3.11 25.57 -14.85
C PHE A 53 4.51 25.02 -15.09
N LYS A 54 5.48 25.66 -14.44
CA LYS A 54 6.87 25.23 -14.32
C LYS A 54 7.13 24.66 -12.92
N ASN A 55 6.37 25.10 -11.91
CA ASN A 55 6.47 24.57 -10.55
C ASN A 55 5.91 23.13 -10.48
N VAL A 56 6.77 22.19 -10.13
CA VAL A 56 6.46 20.75 -10.07
C VAL A 56 5.36 20.42 -9.03
N HIS A 57 5.28 21.15 -7.92
CA HIS A 57 4.22 20.96 -6.92
C HIS A 57 2.85 21.34 -7.50
N LEU A 58 2.74 22.48 -8.18
CA LEU A 58 1.50 22.88 -8.84
C LEU A 58 1.08 21.93 -9.96
N ILE A 59 2.05 21.39 -10.72
CA ILE A 59 1.77 20.33 -11.71
C ILE A 59 1.23 19.07 -11.01
N SER A 60 1.81 18.68 -9.86
CA SER A 60 1.32 17.52 -9.10
C SER A 60 -0.09 17.73 -8.56
N ILE A 61 -0.42 18.95 -8.11
CA ILE A 61 -1.77 19.34 -7.69
C ILE A 61 -2.74 19.25 -8.86
N ALA A 62 -2.35 19.73 -10.04
CA ALA A 62 -3.19 19.60 -11.24
C ALA A 62 -3.50 18.13 -11.57
N TYR A 63 -2.52 17.23 -11.52
CA TYR A 63 -2.77 15.79 -11.69
C TYR A 63 -3.68 15.20 -10.60
N ARG A 64 -3.47 15.56 -9.33
CA ARG A 64 -4.33 15.08 -8.23
C ARG A 64 -5.77 15.57 -8.38
N LEU A 65 -5.98 16.81 -8.79
CA LEU A 65 -7.32 17.36 -9.05
C LEU A 65 -7.97 16.75 -10.30
N LEU A 66 -7.18 16.49 -11.35
CA LEU A 66 -7.66 15.77 -12.54
C LEU A 66 -8.15 14.36 -12.20
N TYR A 67 -7.59 13.71 -11.18
CA TYR A 67 -8.08 12.42 -10.71
C TYR A 67 -9.47 12.52 -10.05
N CYS A 68 -9.79 13.66 -9.45
CA CYS A 68 -11.07 13.91 -8.78
C CYS A 68 -12.22 14.30 -9.72
N VAL A 69 -11.93 14.73 -10.96
CA VAL A 69 -13.00 15.05 -11.91
C VAL A 69 -13.51 13.79 -12.61
N ASP A 70 -14.83 13.72 -12.77
CA ASP A 70 -15.52 12.61 -13.43
C ASP A 70 -15.91 12.97 -14.86
N VAL A 71 -14.89 13.24 -15.69
CA VAL A 71 -15.03 13.51 -17.13
C VAL A 71 -13.91 12.82 -17.91
N GLU A 72 -14.11 12.68 -19.21
CA GLU A 72 -13.03 12.25 -20.12
C GLU A 72 -11.97 13.34 -20.20
N LEU A 73 -10.70 12.95 -20.06
CA LEU A 73 -9.57 13.86 -20.02
C LEU A 73 -8.79 13.81 -21.33
N GLN A 74 -8.63 14.96 -21.97
CA GLN A 74 -7.83 15.09 -23.18
C GLN A 74 -6.49 15.74 -22.84
N ILE A 75 -5.52 14.95 -22.37
CA ILE A 75 -4.17 15.43 -22.07
C ILE A 75 -3.24 15.10 -23.24
N PRO A 76 -2.50 16.08 -23.81
CA PRO A 76 -1.56 15.80 -24.88
C PRO A 76 -0.50 14.75 -24.49
N GLU A 77 -0.28 13.78 -25.38
CA GLU A 77 0.70 12.71 -25.15
C GLU A 77 2.12 13.25 -24.91
N SER A 78 2.48 14.33 -25.60
CA SER A 78 3.76 15.04 -25.41
C SER A 78 3.94 15.52 -23.97
N THR A 79 2.87 16.07 -23.37
CA THR A 79 2.85 16.56 -22.00
C THR A 79 2.99 15.40 -21.01
N LEU A 80 2.24 14.32 -21.23
CA LEU A 80 2.36 13.11 -20.42
C LEU A 80 3.78 12.53 -20.49
N LYS A 81 4.33 12.33 -21.69
CA LYS A 81 5.70 11.80 -21.88
C LYS A 81 6.75 12.69 -21.22
N LYS A 82 6.62 14.01 -21.29
CA LYS A 82 7.53 14.96 -20.62
C LYS A 82 7.49 14.78 -19.12
N HIS A 83 6.30 14.79 -18.51
CA HIS A 83 6.14 14.72 -17.06
C HIS A 83 6.47 13.34 -16.48
N PHE A 84 6.20 12.26 -17.21
CA PHE A 84 6.47 10.90 -16.77
C PHE A 84 7.98 10.61 -16.56
N ARG A 85 8.85 11.42 -17.15
CA ARG A 85 10.30 11.37 -16.92
C ARG A 85 10.68 11.79 -15.50
N SER A 86 9.91 12.68 -14.86
CA SER A 86 10.11 13.09 -13.47
C SER A 86 9.62 12.00 -12.51
N PRO A 87 10.48 11.43 -11.65
CA PRO A 87 10.06 10.45 -10.66
C PRO A 87 8.96 10.96 -9.71
N TYR A 88 9.05 12.24 -9.32
CA TYR A 88 8.07 12.88 -8.45
C TYR A 88 6.69 13.00 -9.11
N LEU A 89 6.62 13.55 -10.34
CA LEU A 89 5.33 13.71 -11.03
C LEU A 89 4.70 12.36 -11.38
N ARG A 90 5.53 11.36 -11.68
CA ARG A 90 5.08 10.01 -12.03
C ARG A 90 4.15 9.41 -10.98
N GLU A 91 4.46 9.61 -9.70
CA GLU A 91 3.64 9.11 -8.59
C GLU A 91 2.19 9.61 -8.66
N TYR A 92 2.00 10.87 -9.03
CA TYR A 92 0.68 11.50 -9.15
C TYR A 92 0.00 11.21 -10.49
N MET A 93 0.75 10.78 -11.50
CA MET A 93 0.20 10.37 -12.79
C MET A 93 -0.39 8.95 -12.74
N PHE A 94 0.15 8.03 -11.93
CA PHE A 94 -0.29 6.63 -11.92
C PHE A 94 -1.79 6.41 -11.72
N PRO A 95 -2.49 7.12 -10.80
CA PRO A 95 -3.94 6.95 -10.63
C PRO A 95 -4.74 7.34 -11.88
N LEU A 96 -4.19 8.23 -12.72
CA LEU A 96 -4.84 8.73 -13.93
C LEU A 96 -4.59 7.87 -15.17
N LEU A 97 -3.45 7.18 -15.25
CA LEU A 97 -3.05 6.45 -16.46
C LEU A 97 -4.13 5.51 -17.03
N PRO A 98 -4.89 4.75 -16.23
CA PRO A 98 -5.95 3.87 -16.74
C PRO A 98 -7.03 4.62 -17.52
N ARG A 99 -7.27 5.90 -17.20
CA ARG A 99 -8.33 6.71 -17.80
C ARG A 99 -7.89 7.46 -19.05
N ILE A 100 -6.62 7.84 -19.15
CA ILE A 100 -6.16 8.83 -20.14
C ILE A 100 -5.33 8.25 -21.27
N SER A 101 -4.57 7.18 -21.01
CA SER A 101 -3.65 6.65 -22.02
C SER A 101 -3.33 5.17 -21.75
N PRO A 102 -4.31 4.25 -21.94
CA PRO A 102 -4.07 2.83 -21.84
C PRO A 102 -2.93 2.41 -22.76
N GLY A 103 -1.92 1.71 -22.23
CA GLY A 103 -0.81 1.16 -23.02
C GLY A 103 0.38 2.10 -23.24
N LEU A 104 0.22 3.43 -23.11
CA LEU A 104 1.25 4.41 -23.50
C LEU A 104 2.61 4.20 -22.80
N PHE A 105 2.58 3.83 -21.52
CA PHE A 105 3.77 3.69 -20.69
C PHE A 105 4.14 2.22 -20.39
N ASP A 106 3.52 1.26 -21.07
CA ASP A 106 3.57 -0.15 -20.67
C ASP A 106 5.01 -0.70 -20.58
N SER A 107 5.86 -0.38 -21.55
CA SER A 107 7.27 -0.77 -21.53
C SER A 107 8.03 -0.22 -20.32
N THR A 108 7.73 1.00 -19.89
CA THR A 108 8.36 1.63 -18.73
C THR A 108 7.78 1.06 -17.44
N LEU A 109 6.46 0.84 -17.37
CA LEU A 109 5.80 0.23 -16.23
C LEU A 109 6.32 -1.20 -15.98
N LEU A 110 6.54 -2.00 -17.02
CA LEU A 110 7.16 -3.32 -16.91
C LEU A 110 8.60 -3.26 -16.40
N LYS A 111 9.41 -2.29 -16.87
CA LYS A 111 10.75 -2.05 -16.35
C LYS A 111 10.71 -1.65 -14.87
N LEU A 112 9.77 -0.79 -14.49
CA LEU A 112 9.56 -0.41 -13.09
C LEU A 112 9.14 -1.62 -12.27
N LEU A 113 8.20 -2.46 -12.73
CA LEU A 113 7.76 -3.68 -12.04
C LEU A 113 8.95 -4.61 -11.75
N ARG A 114 9.85 -4.79 -12.71
CA ARG A 114 11.04 -5.65 -12.59
C ARG A 114 12.23 -5.00 -11.87
N ASN A 115 12.16 -3.71 -11.52
CA ASN A 115 13.19 -3.04 -10.72
C ASN A 115 12.97 -3.34 -9.22
N PRO A 116 13.89 -4.05 -8.53
CA PRO A 116 13.72 -4.44 -7.13
C PRO A 116 13.62 -3.24 -6.16
N HIS A 117 14.20 -2.09 -6.52
CA HIS A 117 14.28 -0.91 -5.65
C HIS A 117 13.14 0.09 -5.86
N TYR A 118 12.26 -0.15 -6.84
CA TYR A 118 11.15 0.76 -7.12
C TYR A 118 9.89 0.37 -6.33
N GLU A 119 9.69 1.04 -5.19
CA GLU A 119 8.52 0.87 -4.31
C GLU A 119 7.72 2.18 -4.28
N CYS A 120 6.50 2.16 -4.83
CA CYS A 120 5.60 3.32 -4.85
C CYS A 120 4.16 2.84 -4.70
N LYS A 121 3.42 3.37 -3.72
CA LYS A 121 2.04 2.96 -3.42
C LYS A 121 1.11 3.13 -4.61
N ASN A 122 1.18 4.28 -5.29
CA ASN A 122 0.33 4.54 -6.46
C ASN A 122 0.69 3.65 -7.65
N PHE A 123 1.97 3.27 -7.80
CA PHE A 123 2.37 2.28 -8.80
C PHE A 123 1.76 0.91 -8.50
N PHE A 124 1.83 0.44 -7.25
CA PHE A 124 1.22 -0.84 -6.88
C PHE A 124 -0.31 -0.82 -7.02
N ASN A 125 -0.96 0.29 -6.70
CA ASN A 125 -2.39 0.47 -6.94
C ASN A 125 -2.74 0.38 -8.44
N LEU A 126 -1.93 0.99 -9.31
CA LEU A 126 -2.10 0.85 -10.76
C LEU A 126 -1.99 -0.62 -11.21
N MET A 127 -1.08 -1.40 -10.61
CA MET A 127 -0.89 -2.80 -10.95
C MET A 127 -2.11 -3.68 -10.65
N LYS A 128 -3.06 -3.26 -9.78
CA LYS A 128 -4.33 -3.97 -9.57
C LYS A 128 -5.11 -4.18 -10.87
N SER A 129 -5.07 -3.19 -11.77
CA SER A 129 -5.73 -3.25 -13.08
C SER A 129 -4.98 -4.10 -14.12
N LYS A 130 -3.74 -4.53 -13.81
CA LYS A 130 -2.86 -5.29 -14.70
C LYS A 130 -2.56 -6.68 -14.12
N ARG A 131 -3.62 -7.42 -13.80
CA ARG A 131 -3.56 -8.71 -13.09
C ARG A 131 -2.59 -9.70 -13.73
N ASP A 132 -2.59 -9.84 -15.05
CA ASP A 132 -1.73 -10.81 -15.75
C ASP A 132 -0.24 -10.51 -15.54
N TRP A 133 0.15 -9.24 -15.58
CA TRP A 133 1.53 -8.83 -15.32
C TRP A 133 1.94 -9.11 -13.87
N VAL A 134 1.03 -8.87 -12.93
CA VAL A 134 1.25 -9.16 -11.51
C VAL A 134 1.46 -10.66 -11.33
N VAL A 135 0.58 -11.50 -11.88
CA VAL A 135 0.69 -12.97 -11.78
C VAL A 135 1.99 -13.47 -12.41
N GLU A 136 2.34 -13.01 -13.62
CA GLU A 136 3.62 -13.35 -14.27
C GLU A 136 4.81 -12.98 -13.38
N PHE A 137 4.80 -11.77 -12.82
CA PHE A 137 5.88 -11.28 -11.97
C PHE A 137 5.99 -12.06 -10.65
N LEU A 138 4.86 -12.42 -10.01
CA LEU A 138 4.84 -13.22 -8.78
C LEU A 138 5.28 -14.68 -9.02
N GLY A 139 5.17 -15.18 -10.25
CA GLY A 139 5.68 -16.50 -10.65
C GLY A 139 7.20 -16.59 -10.72
N LEU A 140 7.92 -15.46 -10.74
CA LEU A 140 9.38 -15.43 -10.84
C LEU A 140 10.03 -15.87 -9.51
N LYS A 141 10.69 -17.04 -9.48
CA LYS A 141 11.44 -17.51 -8.30
C LYS A 141 12.84 -16.88 -8.24
N ARG A 142 12.92 -15.57 -7.98
CA ARG A 142 14.19 -14.81 -7.87
C ARG A 142 14.28 -14.10 -6.52
N GLY A 143 15.22 -14.52 -5.67
CA GLY A 143 15.36 -14.00 -4.30
C GLY A 143 15.46 -12.47 -4.20
N HIS A 144 16.20 -11.82 -5.09
CA HIS A 144 16.35 -10.35 -5.09
C HIS A 144 15.04 -9.59 -5.42
N LEU A 145 14.01 -10.26 -5.95
CA LEU A 145 12.68 -9.67 -6.22
C LEU A 145 11.68 -9.95 -5.10
N ALA A 146 12.00 -10.84 -4.14
CA ALA A 146 11.04 -11.34 -3.16
C ALA A 146 10.37 -10.23 -2.34
N ARG A 147 11.14 -9.22 -1.90
CA ARG A 147 10.63 -8.04 -1.19
C ARG A 147 9.54 -7.35 -1.99
N LYS A 148 9.84 -7.03 -3.25
CA LYS A 148 8.92 -6.32 -4.13
C LYS A 148 7.70 -7.15 -4.48
N GLN A 149 7.87 -8.45 -4.68
CA GLN A 149 6.76 -9.37 -4.91
C GLN A 149 5.81 -9.40 -3.72
N MET A 150 6.33 -9.49 -2.48
CA MET A 150 5.48 -9.44 -1.28
C MET A 150 4.82 -8.08 -1.08
N MET A 151 5.53 -6.97 -1.30
CA MET A 151 4.93 -5.63 -1.31
C MET A 151 3.80 -5.51 -2.33
N LEU A 152 3.99 -6.07 -3.52
CA LEU A 152 2.97 -6.10 -4.56
C LEU A 152 1.75 -6.90 -4.11
N MET A 153 1.93 -8.07 -3.49
CA MET A 153 0.83 -8.87 -2.93
C MET A 153 0.06 -8.10 -1.84
N VAL A 154 0.77 -7.47 -0.90
CA VAL A 154 0.17 -6.66 0.17
C VAL A 154 -0.69 -5.53 -0.39
N HIS A 155 -0.18 -4.79 -1.39
CA HIS A 155 -0.90 -3.66 -1.95
C HIS A 155 -2.00 -4.04 -2.94
N THR A 156 -1.84 -5.13 -3.69
CA THR A 156 -2.80 -5.54 -4.75
C THR A 156 -3.83 -6.56 -4.29
N SER A 157 -3.55 -7.28 -3.19
CA SER A 157 -4.30 -8.46 -2.75
C SER A 157 -4.37 -9.58 -3.81
N ILE A 158 -3.43 -9.58 -4.76
CA ILE A 158 -3.26 -10.67 -5.74
C ILE A 158 -2.18 -11.60 -5.19
N PHE A 159 -2.59 -12.77 -4.72
CA PHE A 159 -1.69 -13.79 -4.17
C PHE A 159 -1.42 -14.86 -5.21
N HIS A 160 -0.15 -15.17 -5.44
CA HIS A 160 0.26 -16.19 -6.39
C HIS A 160 1.59 -16.81 -5.97
N ASN A 161 1.74 -18.12 -6.21
CA ASN A 161 2.97 -18.87 -5.89
C ASN A 161 3.36 -18.74 -4.39
N MET A 162 2.37 -18.80 -3.49
CA MET A 162 2.59 -18.61 -2.04
C MET A 162 3.53 -19.67 -1.45
N GLY A 163 3.59 -20.85 -2.06
CA GLY A 163 4.52 -21.92 -1.66
C GLY A 163 5.99 -21.56 -1.81
N TYR A 164 6.34 -20.63 -2.69
CA TYR A 164 7.68 -20.03 -2.72
C TYR A 164 7.88 -19.05 -1.56
N PHE A 165 6.85 -18.26 -1.20
CA PHE A 165 6.97 -17.21 -0.20
C PHE A 165 6.95 -17.72 1.25
N ILE A 166 6.43 -18.92 1.51
CA ILE A 166 6.40 -19.51 2.86
C ILE A 166 7.80 -19.68 3.48
N THR A 167 8.85 -19.81 2.65
CA THR A 167 10.23 -19.96 3.14
C THR A 167 10.79 -18.67 3.74
N PHE A 168 10.15 -17.51 3.52
CA PHE A 168 10.66 -16.21 3.97
C PHE A 168 10.29 -15.87 5.43
N PHE A 169 9.37 -16.61 6.05
CA PHE A 169 9.00 -16.42 7.46
C PHE A 169 10.20 -16.47 8.41
N GLY A 170 11.21 -17.27 8.10
CA GLY A 170 12.45 -17.37 8.86
C GLY A 170 13.68 -16.88 8.10
N HIS A 171 13.53 -15.93 7.19
CA HIS A 171 14.66 -15.29 6.51
C HIS A 171 15.52 -14.48 7.50
N ARG A 172 16.82 -14.30 7.25
CA ARG A 172 17.71 -13.55 8.16
C ARG A 172 17.37 -12.05 8.21
N ASP A 173 17.01 -11.46 7.08
CA ASP A 173 16.45 -10.11 7.02
C ASP A 173 15.04 -10.07 7.63
N ARG A 174 14.94 -9.47 8.82
CA ARG A 174 13.69 -9.32 9.57
C ARG A 174 12.62 -8.55 8.79
N SER A 175 13.01 -7.58 7.96
CA SER A 175 12.04 -6.83 7.15
C SER A 175 11.37 -7.74 6.12
N LEU A 176 12.12 -8.68 5.55
CA LEU A 176 11.60 -9.64 4.59
C LEU A 176 10.71 -10.69 5.26
N SER A 177 11.07 -11.15 6.46
CA SER A 177 10.22 -12.04 7.26
C SER A 177 8.92 -11.38 7.71
N PHE A 178 8.98 -10.11 8.09
CA PHE A 178 7.76 -9.35 8.40
C PHE A 178 6.85 -9.20 7.18
N LEU A 179 7.40 -8.92 6.00
CA LEU A 179 6.61 -8.86 4.76
C LEU A 179 5.97 -10.20 4.40
N ALA A 180 6.64 -11.33 4.67
CA ALA A 180 6.05 -12.66 4.52
C ALA A 180 4.84 -12.81 5.45
N PHE A 181 4.96 -12.40 6.71
CA PHE A 181 3.83 -12.36 7.64
C PHE A 181 2.68 -11.50 7.13
N GLU A 182 2.93 -10.27 6.69
CA GLU A 182 1.87 -9.38 6.18
C GLU A 182 1.16 -9.98 4.96
N ALA A 183 1.90 -10.53 4.00
CA ALA A 183 1.34 -11.15 2.81
C ALA A 183 0.47 -12.38 3.16
N PHE A 184 0.97 -13.27 4.02
CA PHE A 184 0.20 -14.45 4.44
C PHE A 184 -0.98 -14.11 5.33
N LYS A 185 -0.87 -13.09 6.20
CA LYS A 185 -1.98 -12.62 7.02
C LYS A 185 -3.14 -12.17 6.14
N LEU A 186 -2.88 -11.31 5.16
CA LEU A 186 -3.91 -10.86 4.21
C LEU A 186 -4.46 -12.02 3.36
N PHE A 187 -3.61 -12.96 2.95
CA PHE A 187 -4.03 -14.13 2.19
C PHE A 187 -4.99 -15.03 2.99
N VAL A 188 -4.61 -15.40 4.22
CA VAL A 188 -5.42 -16.23 5.13
C VAL A 188 -6.72 -15.52 5.52
N GLU A 189 -6.67 -14.24 5.88
CA GLU A 189 -7.87 -13.45 6.20
C GLU A 189 -8.84 -13.36 5.02
N GLY A 190 -8.32 -13.25 3.80
CA GLY A 190 -9.12 -13.30 2.57
C GLY A 190 -9.88 -14.61 2.43
N LEU A 191 -9.19 -15.75 2.58
CA LEU A 191 -9.80 -17.08 2.52
C LEU A 191 -10.86 -17.30 3.61
N VAL A 192 -10.57 -16.89 4.84
CA VAL A 192 -11.52 -16.99 5.97
C VAL A 192 -12.77 -16.13 5.71
N ARG A 193 -12.60 -14.92 5.17
CA ARG A 193 -13.72 -14.02 4.85
C ARG A 193 -14.62 -14.60 3.76
N GLU A 194 -14.03 -15.15 2.70
CA GLU A 194 -14.78 -15.83 1.63
C GLU A 194 -15.58 -17.02 2.19
N ARG A 195 -14.96 -17.84 3.03
CA ARG A 195 -15.64 -18.98 3.66
C ARG A 195 -16.80 -18.56 4.56
N ARG A 196 -16.61 -17.52 5.39
CA ARG A 196 -17.68 -16.96 6.25
C ARG A 196 -18.84 -16.38 5.44
N GLY A 197 -18.55 -15.71 4.32
CA GLY A 197 -19.57 -15.19 3.40
C GLY A 197 -20.44 -16.29 2.79
N ASN A 198 -19.92 -17.51 2.66
CA ASN A 198 -20.62 -18.67 2.11
C ASN A 198 -21.44 -19.46 3.16
N GLY A 199 -21.67 -18.92 4.35
CA GLY A 199 -22.65 -19.45 5.32
C GLY A 199 -22.21 -20.66 6.14
N SER A 200 -20.90 -20.90 6.30
CA SER A 200 -20.39 -21.96 7.17
C SER A 200 -20.39 -21.51 8.63
N GLU A 201 -21.52 -21.63 9.32
CA GLU A 201 -21.61 -21.41 10.77
C GLU A 201 -21.42 -22.72 11.54
N GLY A 202 -20.57 -22.69 12.58
CA GLY A 202 -20.60 -23.67 13.67
C GLY A 202 -19.95 -25.04 13.45
N GLU A 203 -19.18 -25.26 12.39
CA GLU A 203 -18.49 -26.54 12.21
C GLU A 203 -17.32 -26.68 13.21
N ALA A 204 -17.45 -27.63 14.15
CA ALA A 204 -16.40 -27.98 15.11
C ALA A 204 -15.19 -28.69 14.45
N VAL A 205 -15.35 -29.13 13.20
CA VAL A 205 -14.32 -29.84 12.44
C VAL A 205 -13.48 -28.84 11.65
N PRO A 206 -12.14 -28.93 11.72
CA PRO A 206 -11.25 -28.16 10.86
C PRO A 206 -11.57 -28.32 9.37
N ILE A 207 -11.69 -27.20 8.66
CA ILE A 207 -11.96 -27.14 7.22
C ILE A 207 -10.67 -26.77 6.50
N LEU A 208 -10.36 -27.48 5.41
CA LEU A 208 -9.28 -27.11 4.49
C LEU A 208 -9.72 -25.91 3.64
N LEU A 209 -9.07 -24.76 3.80
CA LEU A 209 -9.35 -23.56 3.01
C LEU A 209 -8.54 -23.50 1.71
N HIS A 210 -7.30 -23.97 1.75
CA HIS A 210 -6.38 -23.88 0.61
C HIS A 210 -5.33 -24.99 0.67
N LYS A 211 -4.90 -25.47 -0.50
CA LYS A 211 -3.86 -26.48 -0.62
C LYS A 211 -2.88 -26.10 -1.73
N GLU A 212 -1.60 -26.03 -1.37
CA GLU A 212 -0.49 -26.02 -2.31
C GLU A 212 0.38 -27.27 -2.12
N ALA A 213 1.38 -27.45 -2.99
CA ALA A 213 2.33 -28.55 -2.87
C ALA A 213 3.18 -28.49 -1.58
N THR A 214 3.38 -27.29 -1.02
CA THR A 214 4.28 -27.04 0.12
C THR A 214 3.56 -26.81 1.45
N PHE A 215 2.29 -26.43 1.43
CA PHE A 215 1.49 -26.24 2.65
C PHE A 215 -0.01 -26.36 2.37
N SER A 216 -0.77 -26.49 3.46
CA SER A 216 -2.22 -26.34 3.50
C SER A 216 -2.63 -25.27 4.51
N ILE A 217 -3.72 -24.57 4.24
CA ILE A 217 -4.35 -23.65 5.19
C ILE A 217 -5.61 -24.29 5.70
N TRP A 218 -5.71 -24.36 7.02
CA TRP A 218 -6.85 -24.94 7.72
C TRP A 218 -7.48 -23.88 8.59
N TRP A 219 -8.77 -24.04 8.85
CA TRP A 219 -9.54 -23.12 9.65
C TRP A 219 -10.58 -23.86 10.48
N ASN A 220 -10.68 -23.49 11.75
CA ASN A 220 -11.88 -23.69 12.56
C ASN A 220 -12.45 -22.31 12.90
N TYR A 221 -13.70 -22.22 13.33
CA TYR A 221 -14.39 -20.94 13.51
C TYR A 221 -13.57 -19.88 14.29
N GLU A 222 -12.77 -20.34 15.25
CA GLU A 222 -11.90 -19.52 16.12
C GLU A 222 -10.56 -19.14 15.49
N ASN A 223 -9.91 -20.04 14.74
CA ASN A 223 -8.51 -19.94 14.34
C ASN A 223 -8.25 -20.46 12.93
N ALA A 224 -7.33 -19.81 12.21
CA ALA A 224 -6.74 -20.33 10.98
C ALA A 224 -5.25 -20.61 11.19
N TRP A 225 -4.74 -21.66 10.58
CA TRP A 225 -3.32 -22.03 10.68
C TRP A 225 -2.80 -22.56 9.35
N ILE A 226 -1.47 -22.53 9.23
CA ILE A 226 -0.73 -23.05 8.08
C ILE A 226 -0.09 -24.36 8.51
N SER A 227 -0.37 -25.44 7.79
CA SER A 227 0.25 -26.76 7.96
C SER A 227 1.21 -27.03 6.81
N PRO A 228 2.53 -26.94 7.02
CA PRO A 228 3.52 -27.30 6.02
C PRO A 228 3.42 -28.78 5.64
N GLU A 229 3.58 -29.12 4.36
CA GLU A 229 3.63 -30.52 3.91
C GLU A 229 4.97 -31.19 4.22
N ALA A 230 6.02 -30.36 4.33
CA ALA A 230 7.34 -30.74 4.80
C ALA A 230 7.87 -29.63 5.71
N ARG A 231 8.85 -29.96 6.55
CA ARG A 231 9.53 -28.96 7.39
C ARG A 231 10.14 -27.87 6.52
N ILE A 232 9.86 -26.63 6.88
CA ILE A 232 10.37 -25.45 6.18
C ILE A 232 11.82 -25.23 6.62
N ARG A 233 12.71 -25.06 5.64
CA ARG A 233 14.08 -24.63 5.91
C ARG A 233 14.10 -23.13 6.13
N VAL A 234 14.68 -22.71 7.24
CA VAL A 234 14.76 -21.30 7.65
C VAL A 234 16.18 -20.90 8.00
N GLU A 235 16.52 -19.65 7.76
CA GLU A 235 17.82 -19.07 8.11
C GLU A 235 17.87 -18.61 9.57
N SER A 236 16.72 -18.19 10.12
CA SER A 236 16.55 -17.67 11.47
C SER A 236 15.30 -18.28 12.11
N PRO A 237 15.47 -19.30 12.98
CA PRO A 237 14.37 -19.85 13.79
C PRO A 237 13.67 -18.80 14.65
N THR A 238 14.41 -17.79 15.13
CA THR A 238 13.83 -16.69 15.90
C THR A 238 12.92 -15.82 15.05
N ASN A 239 13.31 -15.44 13.82
CA ASN A 239 12.41 -14.68 12.94
C ASN A 239 11.18 -15.51 12.56
N PHE A 240 11.38 -16.82 12.32
CA PHE A 240 10.26 -17.73 12.08
C PHE A 240 9.29 -17.74 13.25
N LEU A 241 9.78 -17.91 14.48
CA LEU A 241 8.92 -17.87 15.67
C LEU A 241 8.15 -16.54 15.77
N ILE A 242 8.84 -15.40 15.57
CA ILE A 242 8.23 -14.06 15.61
C ILE A 242 7.10 -13.90 14.59
N HIS A 243 7.35 -14.31 13.34
CA HIS A 243 6.48 -13.97 12.22
C HIS A 243 5.49 -15.08 11.86
N PHE A 244 5.67 -16.32 12.36
CA PHE A 244 4.80 -17.45 12.04
C PHE A 244 3.88 -17.87 13.19
N MET A 245 4.06 -17.35 14.41
CA MET A 245 3.29 -17.75 15.60
C MET A 245 1.77 -17.70 15.39
N ASP A 246 1.28 -16.67 14.68
CA ASP A 246 -0.16 -16.50 14.41
C ASP A 246 -0.75 -17.59 13.49
N PHE A 247 0.10 -18.33 12.78
CA PHE A 247 -0.28 -19.40 11.86
C PHE A 247 -0.02 -20.80 12.40
N ILE A 248 0.34 -20.94 13.69
CA ILE A 248 0.61 -22.23 14.34
C ILE A 248 -0.69 -22.77 14.95
N SER A 249 -0.99 -24.05 14.71
CA SER A 249 -2.20 -24.68 15.26
C SER A 249 -2.19 -24.72 16.79
N GLU A 250 -1.02 -24.90 17.40
CA GLU A 250 -0.82 -24.91 18.86
C GLU A 250 -0.46 -23.52 19.45
N LYS A 251 -0.89 -22.40 18.84
CA LYS A 251 -0.48 -21.04 19.23
C LYS A 251 -0.62 -20.75 20.73
N GLU A 252 -1.70 -21.18 21.37
CA GLU A 252 -1.94 -20.93 22.81
C GLU A 252 -0.97 -21.73 23.70
N LYS A 253 -0.64 -22.96 23.27
CA LYS A 253 0.37 -23.77 23.94
C LYS A 253 1.76 -23.16 23.76
N LEU A 254 2.07 -22.69 22.55
CA LEU A 254 3.32 -22.00 22.24
C LEU A 254 3.49 -20.73 23.09
N GLN A 255 2.45 -19.89 23.18
CA GLN A 255 2.45 -18.69 24.02
C GLN A 255 2.67 -19.01 25.50
N ARG A 256 2.09 -20.10 26.02
CA ARG A 256 2.36 -20.57 27.40
C ARG A 256 3.81 -20.97 27.60
N HIS A 257 4.40 -21.72 26.67
CA HIS A 257 5.83 -22.08 26.77
C HIS A 257 6.74 -20.84 26.71
N ILE A 258 6.41 -19.86 25.87
CA ILE A 258 7.15 -18.58 25.80
C ILE A 258 7.04 -17.83 27.14
N SER A 259 5.82 -17.72 27.70
CA SER A 259 5.61 -16.95 28.95
C SER A 259 6.27 -17.58 30.17
N THR A 260 6.45 -18.90 30.19
CA THR A 260 7.19 -19.61 31.25
C THR A 260 8.68 -19.79 30.94
N ASN A 261 9.19 -19.19 29.86
CA ASN A 261 10.57 -19.37 29.36
C ASN A 261 10.97 -20.85 29.16
N ASP A 262 10.00 -21.71 28.80
CA ASP A 262 10.22 -23.13 28.53
C ASP A 262 10.72 -23.33 27.10
N LYS A 263 12.04 -23.14 26.93
CA LYS A 263 12.71 -23.27 25.63
C LYS A 263 12.49 -24.63 24.98
N ASN A 264 12.50 -25.71 25.76
CA ASN A 264 12.32 -27.06 25.25
C ASN A 264 10.89 -27.25 24.69
N GLY A 265 9.89 -26.72 25.39
CA GLY A 265 8.50 -26.69 24.92
C GLY A 265 8.32 -25.91 23.62
N VAL A 266 8.96 -24.74 23.51
CA VAL A 266 8.95 -23.93 22.26
C VAL A 266 9.61 -24.69 21.10
N GLU A 267 10.81 -25.24 21.31
CA GLU A 267 11.51 -25.99 20.27
C GLU A 267 10.75 -27.25 19.83
N ALA A 268 10.11 -27.96 20.77
CA ALA A 268 9.30 -29.14 20.44
C ALA A 268 8.11 -28.81 19.52
N ILE A 269 7.48 -27.66 19.70
CA ILE A 269 6.42 -27.17 18.80
C ILE A 269 7.03 -26.77 17.45
N LEU A 270 8.08 -25.94 17.45
CA LEU A 270 8.69 -25.46 16.21
C LEU A 270 9.23 -26.57 15.31
N LYS A 271 9.76 -27.68 15.87
CA LYS A 271 10.25 -28.85 15.11
C LYS A 271 9.16 -29.55 14.27
N LYS A 272 7.87 -29.24 14.50
CA LYS A 272 6.78 -29.69 13.63
C LYS A 272 6.72 -28.91 12.31
N TYR A 273 7.18 -27.66 12.32
CA TYR A 273 7.05 -26.72 11.21
C TYR A 273 8.38 -26.46 10.49
N ILE A 274 9.50 -26.45 11.22
CA ILE A 274 10.82 -26.09 10.68
C ILE A 274 11.92 -27.08 11.06
N ASP A 275 12.99 -27.07 10.26
CA ASP A 275 14.25 -27.73 10.60
C ASP A 275 15.08 -26.80 11.51
N LEU A 276 15.16 -27.13 12.81
CA LEU A 276 16.01 -26.43 13.76
C LEU A 276 17.47 -26.86 13.59
N GLY A 277 18.17 -26.26 12.62
CA GLY A 277 19.61 -26.45 12.42
C GLY A 277 20.50 -25.61 13.36
N ILE A 278 19.91 -24.68 14.12
CA ILE A 278 20.58 -23.72 14.99
C ILE A 278 19.78 -23.60 16.30
N PRO A 279 20.42 -23.37 17.47
CA PRO A 279 19.70 -23.14 18.73
C PRO A 279 18.73 -21.97 18.65
N LEU A 280 17.53 -22.13 19.23
CA LEU A 280 16.55 -21.07 19.31
C LEU A 280 16.95 -20.03 20.37
N SER A 281 16.88 -18.75 20.01
CA SER A 281 16.86 -17.64 20.97
C SER A 281 15.42 -17.17 21.12
N ILE A 282 14.91 -17.13 22.35
CA ILE A 282 13.59 -16.56 22.67
C ILE A 282 13.81 -15.10 23.09
N PRO A 283 13.35 -14.11 22.30
CA PRO A 283 13.39 -12.71 22.70
C PRO A 283 12.67 -12.44 24.02
N ASP A 284 13.30 -11.67 24.92
CA ASP A 284 12.78 -11.32 26.26
C ASP A 284 11.59 -10.34 26.26
N SER A 285 11.28 -9.70 25.12
CA SER A 285 10.26 -8.65 25.02
C SER A 285 8.86 -9.20 24.71
N ARG A 286 7.83 -8.69 25.42
CA ARG A 286 6.41 -9.06 25.31
C ARG A 286 5.90 -9.13 23.86
N TRP A 287 5.32 -10.27 23.53
CA TRP A 287 4.86 -10.72 22.20
C TRP A 287 3.44 -10.27 21.83
N THR A 288 2.87 -9.30 22.54
CA THR A 288 1.53 -8.81 22.28
C THR A 288 1.58 -7.78 21.16
N SER A 289 1.20 -8.21 19.95
CA SER A 289 0.63 -7.32 18.95
C SER A 289 -0.61 -6.67 19.57
N GLU A 290 -0.46 -5.49 20.17
CA GLU A 290 -1.62 -4.64 20.41
C GLU A 290 -2.31 -4.45 19.06
N ALA A 291 -3.60 -4.81 18.99
CA ALA A 291 -4.41 -4.60 17.80
C ALA A 291 -4.16 -3.19 17.29
N SER A 292 -3.83 -3.06 16.00
CA SER A 292 -3.54 -1.75 15.41
C SER A 292 -4.71 -0.84 15.74
N ARG A 293 -4.45 0.22 16.51
CA ARG A 293 -5.41 1.31 16.64
C ARG A 293 -5.65 1.80 15.22
N CYS A 294 -6.84 1.54 14.68
CA CYS A 294 -7.28 2.19 13.46
C CYS A 294 -7.02 3.68 13.66
N PRO A 295 -6.17 4.33 12.85
CA PRO A 295 -6.04 5.77 12.94
C PRO A 295 -7.45 6.33 12.72
N GLU A 296 -7.95 7.05 13.72
CA GLU A 296 -9.19 7.78 13.59
C GLU A 296 -9.11 8.60 12.31
N THR A 297 -10.12 8.47 11.46
CA THR A 297 -10.27 9.29 10.27
C THR A 297 -10.12 10.75 10.72
N PRO A 298 -9.14 11.52 10.21
CA PRO A 298 -9.00 12.91 10.62
C PRO A 298 -10.33 13.61 10.35
N LYS A 299 -10.93 14.15 11.42
CA LYS A 299 -12.14 14.97 11.32
C LYS A 299 -11.81 16.10 10.35
N ARG A 300 -12.59 16.22 9.28
CA ARG A 300 -12.53 17.38 8.38
C ARG A 300 -12.74 18.62 9.24
N GLU A 301 -11.72 19.45 9.35
CA GLU A 301 -11.85 20.79 9.91
C GLU A 301 -12.89 21.56 9.09
N CYS A 302 -13.75 22.27 9.81
CA CYS A 302 -14.78 23.09 9.22
C CYS A 302 -14.09 24.18 8.38
N VAL A 303 -14.41 24.24 7.09
CA VAL A 303 -13.85 25.22 6.15
C VAL A 303 -14.29 26.61 6.59
N GLU A 304 -13.40 27.35 7.26
CA GLU A 304 -13.50 28.81 7.39
C GLU A 304 -13.53 29.45 5.99
N ASP A 305 -14.04 30.69 5.87
CA ASP A 305 -13.99 31.46 4.62
C ASP A 305 -12.53 31.85 4.30
N ILE A 306 -11.74 30.89 3.81
CA ILE A 306 -10.33 31.05 3.50
C ILE A 306 -10.19 31.92 2.23
N CYS A 307 -9.57 33.09 2.39
CA CYS A 307 -9.22 33.97 1.28
C CYS A 307 -7.86 33.58 0.71
N PHE A 308 -7.82 33.10 -0.54
CA PHE A 308 -6.58 32.69 -1.21
C PHE A 308 -5.90 33.80 -2.02
N GLU A 309 -6.31 35.07 -1.88
CA GLU A 309 -5.81 36.19 -2.70
C GLU A 309 -4.27 36.26 -2.71
N TYR A 310 -3.60 35.92 -1.60
CA TYR A 310 -2.13 35.89 -1.48
C TYR A 310 -1.44 34.90 -2.43
N LEU A 311 -2.13 33.83 -2.84
CA LEU A 311 -1.62 32.90 -3.87
C LEU A 311 -1.66 33.51 -5.28
N PHE A 312 -2.47 34.54 -5.51
CA PHE A 312 -2.71 35.13 -6.83
C PHE A 312 -2.15 36.54 -6.98
N ASN A 313 -2.07 37.29 -5.88
CA ASN A 313 -1.67 38.68 -5.84
C ASN A 313 -0.43 38.75 -4.95
N GLY A 314 0.75 38.88 -5.55
CA GLY A 314 2.05 38.86 -4.85
C GLY A 314 2.31 40.04 -3.90
N LYS A 315 1.25 40.67 -3.36
CA LYS A 315 1.22 41.84 -2.48
C LYS A 315 0.78 41.51 -1.06
N THR A 316 0.00 40.45 -0.85
CA THR A 316 -0.43 39.99 0.47
C THR A 316 0.58 38.97 0.96
N TYR A 317 1.65 39.44 1.59
CA TYR A 317 2.50 38.55 2.38
C TYR A 317 1.66 38.06 3.55
N LYS A 318 1.59 36.73 3.74
CA LYS A 318 1.45 36.18 5.08
C LYS A 318 2.56 36.82 5.89
N GLU A 319 2.21 37.69 6.83
CA GLU A 319 3.21 38.24 7.74
C GLU A 319 3.89 37.04 8.42
N ILE A 320 5.22 37.12 8.58
CA ILE A 320 6.11 36.04 9.07
C ILE A 320 5.69 35.49 10.47
N MET A 321 4.64 36.04 11.07
CA MET A 321 4.11 35.71 12.40
C MET A 321 3.13 34.52 12.42
N ASP A 322 2.61 34.04 11.29
CA ASP A 322 1.67 32.89 11.25
C ASP A 322 2.35 31.51 11.26
N CYS A 323 3.68 31.45 11.41
CA CYS A 323 4.45 30.21 11.51
C CYS A 323 4.84 29.90 12.96
N ILE A 324 3.87 29.82 13.86
CA ILE A 324 4.05 29.17 15.16
C ILE A 324 2.86 28.23 15.39
N GLU A 325 3.02 26.96 14.99
CA GLU A 325 2.34 25.86 15.67
C GLU A 325 3.35 25.34 16.72
N ILE A 326 3.00 25.43 18.01
CA ILE A 326 3.72 24.79 19.13
C ILE A 326 3.20 23.37 19.32
#